data_AF-A0A8V1AIF7-F1
#
_entry.id   AF-A0A8V1AIF7-F1
#
_cell.length_a   1.000
_cell.length_b   1.000
_cell.length_c   1.000
_cell.angle_alpha   90.00
_cell.angle_beta   90.00
_cell.angle_gamma   90.00
#
_symmetry.space_group_name_H-M   'P 1'
#
loop_
_entity.id
_entity.type
_entity.pdbx_description
1 polymer ?
#
loop_
_entity_poly.entity_id
_entity_poly.type
_entity_poly.pdbx_seq_one_letter_code
_entity_poly.pdbx_strand_id
1 'polypeptide(L)'
;PYSPPVEEGSGARPCSPKFFGRDAMVCVCSAAYCDAVEPVVLPGAGGFVTYESSKAGKRLQRSEGDLPAQPEYVLLTLDVSARFQRLKGFGGSLSDAAALNIVALPQPAQEELLRSYFSDSGIEYNLIRVPMGCSDFSTRPYSYDDVPDDFELRHFALAEEDLEMKIPLLRRAIAMAKRPLSIYGSPWTAPAWMKSNGDIRGKGTLKGRAGGKYHRAWANYFVRFLDEYAKHNITFWAVTAQNEPIAALFAHPLFPTVAFTAEQQRDFVVRDLGPVLQRSPHSARLLIMDDQRIHLPGWARAVRPRGCRGMGTAAPVRPSGAELEVAAALCVPAGSASPSLCTSVSPCLCVPA
;
A
#
# COMPACT_ATOMS: atom_id res chain seq x y z
N PRO A 1 -22.93 23.93 18.30
CA PRO A 1 -21.76 24.66 18.85
C PRO A 1 -20.55 23.72 18.90
N TYR A 2 -19.74 23.77 17.84
CA TYR A 2 -18.50 23.02 17.71
C TYR A 2 -17.45 23.74 18.56
N SER A 3 -17.13 23.21 19.73
CA SER A 3 -16.00 23.71 20.51
C SER A 3 -14.71 23.38 19.75
N PRO A 4 -13.79 24.35 19.54
CA PRO A 4 -12.49 24.03 18.96
C PRO A 4 -11.75 23.04 19.88
N PRO A 5 -10.90 22.15 19.34
CA PRO A 5 -10.04 21.32 20.17
C PRO A 5 -9.14 22.23 21.00
N VAL A 6 -9.05 21.93 22.29
CA VAL A 6 -8.07 22.52 23.21
C VAL A 6 -6.68 22.30 22.61
N GLU A 7 -5.89 23.36 22.46
CA GLU A 7 -4.45 23.24 22.22
C GLU A 7 -3.82 22.60 23.46
N GLU A 8 -3.76 21.27 23.49
CA GLU A 8 -2.96 20.52 24.46
C GLU A 8 -1.51 20.47 23.97
N GLY A 9 -0.63 21.01 24.82
CA GLY A 9 0.82 21.18 24.67
C GLY A 9 1.54 20.39 23.57
N SER A 10 2.10 21.13 22.61
CA SER A 10 2.97 20.66 21.54
C SER A 10 4.38 20.28 22.03
N GLY A 11 4.47 19.36 23.00
CA GLY A 11 5.74 18.88 23.56
C GLY A 11 5.91 17.37 23.43
N ALA A 12 7.16 16.89 23.40
CA ALA A 12 7.45 15.46 23.38
C ALA A 12 6.82 14.77 24.60
N ARG A 13 6.12 13.66 24.36
CA ARG A 13 5.62 12.78 25.43
C ARG A 13 6.46 11.49 25.39
N PRO A 14 7.13 11.09 26.48
CA PRO A 14 8.03 9.93 26.45
C PRO A 14 7.25 8.62 26.29
N CYS A 15 7.92 7.58 25.82
CA CYS A 15 7.37 6.22 25.86
C CYS A 15 6.98 5.82 27.30
N SER A 16 5.79 5.25 27.49
CA SER A 16 5.41 4.54 28.72
C SER A 16 5.72 3.04 28.55
N PRO A 17 6.89 2.55 29.01
CA PRO A 17 7.37 1.22 28.63
C PRO A 17 6.60 0.11 29.35
N LYS A 18 6.29 -0.96 28.60
CA LYS A 18 5.85 -2.25 29.15
C LYS A 18 6.64 -3.38 28.50
N PHE A 19 7.10 -4.30 29.33
CA PHE A 19 7.94 -5.43 28.92
C PHE A 19 7.13 -6.73 28.88
N PHE A 20 7.25 -7.46 27.78
CA PHE A 20 6.69 -8.79 27.58
C PHE A 20 7.84 -9.79 27.40
N GLY A 21 8.34 -10.31 28.52
CA GLY A 21 9.57 -11.11 28.53
C GLY A 21 10.83 -10.23 28.49
N ARG A 22 11.96 -10.82 28.09
CA ARG A 22 13.28 -10.15 28.20
C ARG A 22 13.58 -9.16 27.07
N ASP A 23 13.03 -9.40 25.88
CA ASP A 23 13.46 -8.74 24.65
C ASP A 23 12.37 -7.94 23.92
N ALA A 24 11.13 -7.92 24.44
CA ALA A 24 10.03 -7.17 23.84
C ALA A 24 9.56 -6.05 24.77
N MET A 25 9.92 -4.82 24.44
CA MET A 25 9.42 -3.61 25.08
C MET A 25 8.54 -2.83 24.10
N VAL A 26 7.34 -2.44 24.55
CA VAL A 26 6.40 -1.60 23.83
C VAL A 26 6.11 -0.31 24.59
N CYS A 27 5.70 0.73 23.87
CA CYS A 27 5.15 1.95 24.45
C CYS A 27 3.63 1.79 24.59
N VAL A 28 3.12 1.95 25.81
CA VAL A 28 1.70 1.77 26.11
C VAL A 28 0.97 3.09 25.87
N CYS A 29 -0.01 3.05 24.97
CA CYS A 29 -0.95 4.14 24.75
C CYS A 29 -2.36 3.77 25.24
N SER A 30 -3.16 4.79 25.54
CA SER A 30 -4.53 4.71 26.02
C SER A 30 -5.32 5.95 25.58
N ALA A 31 -6.59 6.03 25.97
CA ALA A 31 -7.43 7.21 25.68
C ALA A 31 -6.93 8.51 26.35
N ALA A 32 -6.11 8.40 27.40
CA ALA A 32 -5.62 9.54 28.16
C ALA A 32 -4.13 9.85 27.90
N TYR A 33 -3.42 8.98 27.19
CA TYR A 33 -1.97 9.09 27.05
C TYR A 33 -1.44 8.31 25.85
N CYS A 34 -0.57 8.93 25.05
CA CYS A 34 0.29 8.24 24.11
C CYS A 34 1.62 9.00 23.97
N ASP A 35 2.71 8.30 23.66
CA ASP A 35 3.97 8.98 23.35
C ASP A 35 3.86 9.80 22.06
N ALA A 36 4.61 10.89 22.00
CA ALA A 36 4.58 11.85 20.90
C ALA A 36 5.98 12.34 20.61
N VAL A 37 6.28 12.48 19.32
CA VAL A 37 7.57 12.97 18.81
C VAL A 37 7.43 14.47 18.53
N GLU A 38 8.45 15.24 18.91
CA GLU A 38 8.51 16.65 18.54
C GLU A 38 8.79 16.82 17.03
N PRO A 39 8.18 17.82 16.37
CA PRO A 39 8.52 18.16 15.00
C PRO A 39 10.02 18.39 14.85
N VAL A 40 10.60 17.89 13.75
CA VAL A 40 12.02 18.07 13.48
C VAL A 40 12.33 19.54 13.20
N VAL A 41 13.04 20.19 14.14
CA VAL A 41 13.64 21.51 13.94
C VAL A 41 15.12 21.33 13.58
N LEU A 42 15.54 21.91 12.46
CA LEU A 42 16.94 21.87 12.02
C LEU A 42 17.80 22.82 12.89
N PRO A 43 18.99 22.38 13.33
CA PRO A 43 19.91 23.23 14.06
C PRO A 43 20.56 24.27 13.13
N GLY A 44 21.30 25.21 13.72
CA GLY A 44 22.13 26.15 12.96
C GLY A 44 23.18 25.45 12.10
N ALA A 45 23.75 26.17 11.13
CA ALA A 45 24.81 25.65 10.27
C ALA A 45 25.99 25.12 11.11
N GLY A 46 26.43 23.90 10.81
CA GLY A 46 27.45 23.20 11.60
C GLY A 46 26.89 22.25 12.66
N GLY A 47 25.59 22.30 12.95
CA GLY A 47 24.93 21.37 13.88
C GLY A 47 24.28 20.17 13.19
N PHE A 48 23.94 19.15 13.99
CA PHE A 48 23.13 18.01 13.60
C PHE A 48 22.11 17.63 14.68
N VAL A 49 21.06 16.92 14.27
CA VAL A 49 20.07 16.29 15.17
C VAL A 49 20.13 14.79 14.96
N THR A 50 20.13 14.02 16.05
CA THR A 50 20.02 12.56 16.02
C THR A 50 18.77 12.07 16.73
N TYR A 51 18.21 10.98 16.20
CA TYR A 51 17.10 10.25 16.83
C TYR A 51 17.57 8.81 17.08
N GLU A 52 17.57 8.38 18.34
CA GLU A 52 18.07 7.06 18.72
C GLU A 52 16.93 6.17 19.24
N SER A 53 16.86 4.94 18.71
CA SER A 53 16.06 3.87 19.28
C SER A 53 16.95 2.67 19.59
N SER A 54 16.76 2.02 20.74
CA SER A 54 17.62 0.92 21.17
C SER A 54 16.85 -0.21 21.85
N LYS A 55 17.45 -1.41 21.86
CA LYS A 55 16.93 -2.57 22.62
C LYS A 55 16.80 -2.26 24.11
N ALA A 56 17.70 -1.44 24.65
CA ALA A 56 17.70 -1.03 26.06
C ALA A 56 16.53 -0.11 26.44
N GLY A 57 15.85 0.51 25.46
CA GLY A 57 14.59 1.18 25.70
C GLY A 57 14.45 2.59 25.13
N LYS A 58 15.48 3.12 24.45
CA LYS A 58 15.34 4.41 23.75
C LYS A 58 14.32 4.29 22.62
N ARG A 59 13.50 5.33 22.43
CA ARG A 59 12.43 5.38 21.42
C ARG A 59 12.42 6.77 20.80
N LEU A 60 12.97 6.86 19.59
CA LEU A 60 13.18 8.12 18.85
C LEU A 60 13.70 9.23 19.77
N GLN A 61 14.64 8.90 20.65
CA GLN A 61 15.19 9.85 21.61
C GLN A 61 16.01 10.89 20.84
N ARG A 62 15.59 12.15 20.94
CA ARG A 62 16.23 13.27 20.27
C ARG A 62 17.47 13.73 21.04
N SER A 63 18.53 14.04 20.31
CA SER A 63 19.71 14.77 20.80
C SER A 63 20.31 15.62 19.68
N GLU A 64 21.16 16.59 20.06
CA GLU A 64 21.84 17.50 19.14
C GLU A 64 23.34 17.49 19.40
N GLY A 65 24.11 17.90 18.39
CA GLY A 65 25.55 18.13 18.53
C GLY A 65 26.10 18.94 17.36
N ASP A 66 27.39 19.27 17.46
CA ASP A 66 28.11 20.00 16.43
C ASP A 66 28.99 19.07 15.59
N LEU A 67 29.07 19.34 14.30
CA LEU A 67 29.94 18.61 13.38
C LEU A 67 31.41 18.83 13.79
N PRO A 68 32.16 17.74 14.08
CA PRO A 68 33.54 17.86 14.52
C PRO A 68 34.44 18.33 13.37
N ALA A 69 35.48 19.08 13.70
CA ALA A 69 36.44 19.58 12.72
C ALA A 69 37.33 18.48 12.11
N GLN A 70 37.52 17.35 12.81
CA GLN A 70 38.31 16.20 12.37
C GLN A 70 37.62 14.90 12.81
N PRO A 71 37.63 13.84 11.97
CA PRO A 71 37.08 12.54 12.36
C PRO A 71 38.04 11.77 13.28
N GLU A 72 37.54 11.18 14.37
CA GLU A 72 38.35 10.38 15.30
C GLU A 72 38.36 8.87 14.97
N TYR A 73 37.37 8.37 14.22
CA TYR A 73 37.18 6.94 13.95
C TYR A 73 36.69 6.68 12.52
N VAL A 74 35.73 5.74 12.34
CA VAL A 74 35.14 5.38 11.06
C VAL A 74 34.49 6.59 10.40
N LEU A 75 34.91 6.88 9.16
CA LEU A 75 34.41 7.99 8.37
C LEU A 75 33.43 7.50 7.30
N LEU A 76 32.20 7.99 7.34
CA LEU A 76 31.20 7.83 6.28
C LEU A 76 31.06 9.16 5.53
N THR A 77 31.52 9.20 4.28
CA THR A 77 31.50 10.42 3.45
C THR A 77 30.29 10.41 2.52
N LEU A 78 29.47 11.47 2.59
CA LEU A 78 28.32 11.65 1.70
C LEU A 78 28.73 12.42 0.43
N ASP A 79 28.65 11.76 -0.73
CA ASP A 79 28.76 12.44 -2.03
C ASP A 79 27.41 13.03 -2.44
N VAL A 80 27.27 14.35 -2.29
CA VAL A 80 26.05 15.08 -2.65
C VAL A 80 25.94 15.37 -4.15
N SER A 81 26.86 14.91 -5.00
CA SER A 81 26.72 14.97 -6.46
C SER A 81 26.09 13.69 -7.02
N ALA A 82 26.32 12.55 -6.37
CA ALA A 82 25.69 11.29 -6.70
C ALA A 82 24.20 11.30 -6.30
N ARG A 83 23.30 11.12 -7.28
CA ARG A 83 21.84 11.07 -7.09
C ARG A 83 21.30 9.70 -7.47
N PHE A 84 20.33 9.22 -6.70
CA PHE A 84 19.63 7.95 -6.94
C PHE A 84 18.11 8.18 -7.07
N GLN A 85 17.28 7.23 -6.62
CA GLN A 85 15.83 7.31 -6.72
C GLN A 85 15.23 8.44 -5.87
N ARG A 86 14.09 8.96 -6.31
CA ARG A 86 13.21 9.79 -5.46
C ARG A 86 12.37 8.87 -4.57
N LEU A 87 12.21 9.24 -3.30
CA LEU A 87 11.38 8.49 -2.37
C LEU A 87 9.91 8.89 -2.53
N LYS A 88 9.04 7.91 -2.78
CA LYS A 88 7.60 8.14 -2.83
C LYS A 88 7.01 8.31 -1.44
N GLY A 89 7.36 7.44 -0.51
CA GLY A 89 6.82 7.49 0.84
C GLY A 89 7.00 6.22 1.65
N PHE A 90 6.48 6.27 2.87
CA PHE A 90 6.44 5.18 3.83
C PHE A 90 5.04 5.10 4.42
N GLY A 91 4.59 3.89 4.72
CA GLY A 91 3.40 3.71 5.52
C GLY A 91 2.94 2.26 5.65
N GLY A 92 1.63 2.04 5.69
CA GLY A 92 1.03 0.76 6.05
C GLY A 92 -0.21 0.39 5.24
N SER A 93 -0.80 -0.75 5.56
CA SER A 93 -2.04 -1.24 4.94
C SER A 93 -3.22 -1.06 5.88
N LEU A 94 -4.29 -0.42 5.39
CA LEU A 94 -5.57 -0.35 6.08
C LEU A 94 -6.46 -1.52 5.63
N SER A 95 -6.15 -2.71 6.15
CA SER A 95 -6.99 -3.91 5.98
C SER A 95 -8.24 -3.87 6.86
N ASP A 96 -9.19 -4.75 6.60
CA ASP A 96 -10.39 -4.89 7.45
C ASP A 96 -10.01 -5.19 8.90
N ALA A 97 -9.04 -6.08 9.13
CA ALA A 97 -8.52 -6.35 10.47
C ALA A 97 -7.90 -5.11 11.13
N ALA A 98 -7.11 -4.33 10.39
CA ALA A 98 -6.54 -3.09 10.94
C ALA A 98 -7.64 -2.10 11.30
N ALA A 99 -8.61 -1.90 10.39
CA ALA A 99 -9.74 -1.02 10.60
C ALA A 99 -10.58 -1.46 11.81
N LEU A 100 -10.93 -2.74 11.90
CA LEU A 100 -11.70 -3.35 12.99
C LEU A 100 -11.02 -3.17 14.35
N ASN A 101 -9.71 -3.41 14.43
CA ASN A 101 -8.97 -3.22 15.67
C ASN A 101 -8.89 -1.74 16.09
N ILE A 102 -8.77 -0.82 15.13
CA ILE A 102 -8.77 0.62 15.42
C ILE A 102 -10.16 1.03 15.93
N VAL A 103 -11.24 0.72 15.21
CA VAL A 103 -12.59 1.17 15.61
C VAL A 103 -13.09 0.53 16.90
N ALA A 104 -12.51 -0.61 17.32
CA ALA A 104 -12.80 -1.24 18.61
C ALA A 104 -12.24 -0.46 19.81
N LEU A 105 -11.28 0.46 19.61
CA LEU A 105 -10.77 1.32 20.68
C LEU A 105 -11.76 2.43 21.02
N PRO A 106 -11.76 2.98 22.26
CA PRO A 106 -12.45 4.22 22.57
C PRO A 106 -11.98 5.36 21.67
N GLN A 107 -12.89 6.26 21.26
CA GLN A 107 -12.61 7.31 20.27
C GLN A 107 -11.32 8.13 20.55
N PRO A 108 -11.00 8.56 21.78
CA PRO A 108 -9.75 9.27 22.04
C PRO A 108 -8.50 8.41 21.79
N ALA A 109 -8.55 7.11 22.08
CA ALA A 109 -7.43 6.20 21.81
C ALA A 109 -7.27 5.93 20.30
N GLN A 110 -8.37 5.90 19.54
CA GLN A 110 -8.30 5.86 18.07
C GLN A 110 -7.58 7.09 17.52
N GLU A 111 -7.87 8.27 18.08
CA GLU A 111 -7.26 9.52 17.68
C GLU A 111 -5.76 9.52 17.95
N GLU A 112 -5.33 9.14 19.15
CA GLU A 112 -3.91 9.01 19.48
C GLU A 112 -3.19 8.02 18.54
N LEU A 113 -3.80 6.86 18.26
CA LEU A 113 -3.22 5.87 17.33
C LEU A 113 -3.06 6.43 15.91
N LEU A 114 -4.07 7.11 15.37
CA LEU A 114 -3.98 7.73 14.04
C LEU A 114 -2.96 8.87 14.04
N ARG A 115 -2.88 9.66 15.11
CA ARG A 115 -1.87 10.71 15.27
C ARG A 115 -0.46 10.13 15.29
N SER A 116 -0.23 9.02 15.99
CA SER A 116 1.08 8.35 16.02
C SER A 116 1.57 8.00 14.61
N TYR A 117 0.67 7.60 13.71
CA TYR A 117 1.04 7.29 12.33
C TYR A 117 1.10 8.51 11.41
N PHE A 118 0.07 9.36 11.41
CA PHE A 118 -0.15 10.32 10.32
C PHE A 118 0.16 11.77 10.69
N SER A 119 0.13 12.12 11.97
CA SER A 119 0.36 13.50 12.41
C SER A 119 1.85 13.86 12.48
N ASP A 120 2.12 15.15 12.62
CA ASP A 120 3.43 15.73 12.88
C ASP A 120 3.95 15.48 14.30
N SER A 121 3.05 15.11 15.22
CA SER A 121 3.40 14.58 16.55
C SER A 121 3.71 13.07 16.54
N GLY A 122 3.70 12.44 15.36
CA GLY A 122 3.96 11.02 15.13
C GLY A 122 5.08 10.79 14.12
N ILE A 123 4.97 9.72 13.33
CA ILE A 123 5.98 9.33 12.33
C ILE A 123 5.65 9.75 10.88
N GLU A 124 4.62 10.59 10.69
CA GLU A 124 4.25 11.22 9.41
C GLU A 124 4.17 10.26 8.21
N TYR A 125 3.49 9.12 8.35
CA TYR A 125 3.14 8.24 7.23
C TYR A 125 2.50 9.06 6.11
N ASN A 126 2.94 8.80 4.87
CA ASN A 126 2.44 9.46 3.67
C ASN A 126 2.02 8.48 2.56
N LEU A 127 1.95 7.17 2.86
CA LEU A 127 1.52 6.12 1.94
C LEU A 127 0.56 5.14 2.64
N ILE A 128 -0.60 4.86 2.04
CA ILE A 128 -1.55 3.86 2.56
C ILE A 128 -1.92 2.88 1.45
N ARG A 129 -1.86 1.59 1.77
CA ARG A 129 -2.43 0.52 0.95
C ARG A 129 -3.86 0.23 1.39
N VAL A 130 -4.79 0.09 0.45
CA VAL A 130 -6.18 -0.29 0.69
C VAL A 130 -6.51 -1.56 -0.10
N PRO A 131 -6.94 -2.64 0.57
CA PRO A 131 -7.54 -3.78 -0.12
C PRO A 131 -8.81 -3.41 -0.86
N MET A 132 -8.88 -3.84 -2.13
CA MET A 132 -10.10 -3.75 -2.93
C MET A 132 -10.91 -5.02 -2.70
N GLY A 133 -11.94 -4.93 -1.86
CA GLY A 133 -12.69 -6.07 -1.34
C GLY A 133 -11.97 -6.77 -0.19
N CYS A 134 -12.30 -8.04 0.04
CA CYS A 134 -11.69 -8.83 1.11
C CYS A 134 -10.21 -9.18 0.87
N SER A 135 -9.51 -9.49 1.96
CA SER A 135 -8.19 -10.12 1.97
C SER A 135 -8.16 -11.32 2.93
N ASP A 136 -6.98 -11.90 3.13
CA ASP A 136 -6.71 -12.83 4.22
C ASP A 136 -6.86 -12.19 5.63
N PHE A 137 -6.75 -10.86 5.71
CA PHE A 137 -7.01 -10.05 6.91
C PHE A 137 -8.45 -9.52 6.96
N SER A 138 -9.41 -10.25 6.40
CA SER A 138 -10.85 -10.01 6.50
C SER A 138 -11.52 -11.13 7.29
N THR A 139 -12.62 -10.82 7.98
CA THR A 139 -13.38 -11.80 8.78
C THR A 139 -14.28 -12.69 7.94
N ARG A 140 -14.56 -12.30 6.69
CA ARG A 140 -15.37 -13.06 5.72
C ARG A 140 -14.86 -12.85 4.30
N PRO A 141 -15.09 -13.81 3.37
CA PRO A 141 -14.86 -13.59 1.96
C PRO A 141 -15.97 -12.72 1.36
N TYR A 142 -15.61 -11.71 0.57
CA TYR A 142 -16.54 -10.88 -0.20
C TYR A 142 -15.85 -10.18 -1.37
N SER A 143 -16.62 -9.79 -2.38
CA SER A 143 -16.22 -8.78 -3.36
C SER A 143 -17.22 -7.62 -3.36
N TYR A 144 -17.04 -6.64 -4.24
CA TYR A 144 -18.01 -5.56 -4.41
C TYR A 144 -19.15 -5.92 -5.36
N ASP A 145 -19.10 -7.08 -6.03
CA ASP A 145 -20.08 -7.46 -7.05
C ASP A 145 -20.35 -8.97 -7.05
N ASP A 146 -20.91 -9.46 -5.94
CA ASP A 146 -21.13 -10.90 -5.72
C ASP A 146 -22.39 -11.46 -6.41
N VAL A 147 -23.18 -10.63 -7.11
CA VAL A 147 -24.32 -11.08 -7.92
C VAL A 147 -23.81 -11.79 -9.19
N PRO A 148 -24.18 -13.06 -9.45
CA PRO A 148 -23.66 -13.80 -10.59
C PRO A 148 -23.95 -13.15 -11.94
N ASP A 149 -22.96 -13.20 -12.84
CA ASP A 149 -23.05 -12.75 -14.24
C ASP A 149 -23.41 -11.26 -14.44
N ASP A 150 -23.12 -10.41 -13.44
CA ASP A 150 -23.30 -8.95 -13.56
C ASP A 150 -22.16 -8.28 -14.34
N PHE A 151 -22.08 -8.57 -15.65
CA PHE A 151 -21.05 -8.00 -16.52
C PHE A 151 -21.10 -6.47 -16.65
N GLU A 152 -22.22 -5.85 -16.28
CA GLU A 152 -22.42 -4.39 -16.31
C GLU A 152 -22.17 -3.72 -14.96
N LEU A 153 -21.84 -4.48 -13.91
CA LEU A 153 -21.57 -4.00 -12.55
C LEU A 153 -22.73 -3.19 -11.96
N ARG A 154 -23.98 -3.57 -12.26
CA ARG A 154 -25.20 -2.89 -11.79
C ARG A 154 -25.39 -3.02 -10.28
N HIS A 155 -24.92 -4.12 -9.69
CA HIS A 155 -25.01 -4.42 -8.27
C HIS A 155 -23.69 -4.14 -7.54
N PHE A 156 -22.72 -3.51 -8.20
CA PHE A 156 -21.48 -3.11 -7.55
C PHE A 156 -21.78 -2.17 -6.38
N ALA A 157 -21.36 -2.56 -5.18
CA ALA A 157 -21.48 -1.78 -3.96
C ALA A 157 -20.24 -1.96 -3.08
N LEU A 158 -19.79 -0.85 -2.48
CA LEU A 158 -18.82 -0.93 -1.40
C LEU A 158 -19.43 -1.68 -0.21
N ALA A 159 -18.61 -2.50 0.45
CA ALA A 159 -19.06 -3.28 1.60
C ALA A 159 -19.14 -2.41 2.87
N GLU A 160 -19.79 -2.93 3.92
CA GLU A 160 -19.86 -2.27 5.23
C GLU A 160 -18.45 -2.00 5.79
N GLU A 161 -17.50 -2.91 5.55
CA GLU A 161 -16.11 -2.74 5.95
C GLU A 161 -15.46 -1.47 5.35
N ASP A 162 -15.84 -1.10 4.13
CA ASP A 162 -15.39 0.14 3.49
C ASP A 162 -16.12 1.36 4.06
N LEU A 163 -17.45 1.31 4.10
CA LEU A 163 -18.31 2.46 4.41
C LEU A 163 -18.23 2.85 5.89
N GLU A 164 -18.18 1.87 6.79
CA GLU A 164 -18.26 2.08 8.23
C GLU A 164 -16.89 2.19 8.90
N MET A 165 -15.85 1.57 8.31
CA MET A 165 -14.52 1.53 8.92
C MET A 165 -13.43 2.18 8.06
N LYS A 166 -13.14 1.67 6.86
CA LYS A 166 -11.96 2.10 6.08
C LYS A 166 -12.06 3.55 5.63
N ILE A 167 -13.19 3.95 5.04
CA ILE A 167 -13.39 5.31 4.52
C ILE A 167 -13.36 6.36 5.66
N PRO A 168 -14.09 6.18 6.78
CA PRO A 168 -13.98 7.10 7.92
C PRO A 168 -12.55 7.24 8.46
N LEU A 169 -11.81 6.13 8.58
CA LEU A 169 -10.42 6.16 9.04
C LEU A 169 -9.48 6.84 8.04
N LEU A 170 -9.63 6.60 6.73
CA LEU A 170 -8.86 7.29 5.69
C LEU A 170 -9.09 8.80 5.74
N ARG A 171 -10.34 9.25 5.88
CA ARG A 171 -10.65 10.69 5.97
C ARG A 171 -10.00 11.34 7.19
N ARG A 172 -9.99 10.66 8.33
CA ARG A 172 -9.30 11.11 9.54
C ARG A 172 -7.78 11.17 9.34
N ALA A 173 -7.18 10.14 8.76
CA ALA A 173 -5.75 10.13 8.43
C ALA A 173 -5.37 11.28 7.48
N ILE A 174 -6.16 11.53 6.43
CA ILE A 174 -5.97 12.65 5.50
C ILE A 174 -6.05 14.00 6.20
N ALA A 175 -6.99 14.17 7.14
CA ALA A 175 -7.13 15.41 7.89
C ALA A 175 -5.95 15.67 8.86
N MET A 176 -5.31 14.62 9.38
CA MET A 176 -4.16 14.73 10.30
C MET A 176 -2.83 14.92 9.60
N ALA A 177 -2.70 14.44 8.36
CA ALA A 177 -1.43 14.43 7.66
C ALA A 177 -1.03 15.84 7.19
N LYS A 178 0.17 16.29 7.59
CA LYS A 178 0.77 17.51 7.04
C LYS A 178 1.26 17.36 5.60
N ARG A 179 1.57 16.12 5.20
CA ARG A 179 2.05 15.78 3.86
C ARG A 179 0.93 15.11 3.07
N PRO A 180 0.83 15.33 1.75
CA PRO A 180 -0.16 14.65 0.94
C PRO A 180 -0.04 13.12 1.07
N LEU A 181 -1.12 12.48 1.53
CA LEU A 181 -1.20 11.02 1.60
C LEU A 181 -1.40 10.44 0.20
N SER A 182 -0.53 9.53 -0.19
CA SER A 182 -0.72 8.71 -1.39
C SER A 182 -1.42 7.42 -1.00
N ILE A 183 -2.54 7.12 -1.65
CA ILE A 183 -3.31 5.90 -1.40
C ILE A 183 -3.19 5.00 -2.62
N TYR A 184 -2.97 3.70 -2.43
CA TYR A 184 -3.03 2.73 -3.52
C TYR A 184 -3.93 1.53 -3.23
N GLY A 185 -4.68 1.11 -4.25
CA GLY A 185 -5.58 -0.04 -4.21
C GLY A 185 -4.91 -1.31 -4.70
N SER A 186 -5.21 -2.45 -4.10
CA SER A 186 -4.72 -3.76 -4.56
C SER A 186 -5.82 -4.80 -4.32
N PRO A 187 -6.35 -5.47 -5.36
CA PRO A 187 -7.36 -6.51 -5.18
C PRO A 187 -6.70 -7.86 -4.87
N TRP A 188 -7.27 -8.59 -3.91
CA TRP A 188 -6.88 -9.98 -3.69
C TRP A 188 -7.66 -10.90 -4.60
N THR A 189 -8.93 -10.61 -4.86
CA THR A 189 -9.74 -11.49 -5.71
C THR A 189 -10.71 -10.74 -6.60
N ALA A 190 -11.14 -11.41 -7.68
CA ALA A 190 -12.29 -11.02 -8.46
C ALA A 190 -13.56 -11.70 -7.89
N PRO A 191 -14.77 -11.20 -8.20
CA PRO A 191 -16.00 -11.89 -7.85
C PRO A 191 -15.98 -13.37 -8.26
N ALA A 192 -16.56 -14.23 -7.42
CA ALA A 192 -16.53 -15.69 -7.62
C ALA A 192 -17.01 -16.11 -9.02
N TRP A 193 -18.05 -15.46 -9.53
CA TRP A 193 -18.63 -15.76 -10.84
C TRP A 193 -17.69 -15.43 -12.02
N MET A 194 -16.69 -14.55 -11.83
CA MET A 194 -15.65 -14.26 -12.82
C MET A 194 -14.50 -15.28 -12.82
N LYS A 195 -14.37 -16.12 -11.78
CA LYS A 195 -13.23 -17.01 -11.57
C LYS A 195 -13.48 -18.43 -12.06
N SER A 196 -12.45 -19.08 -12.61
CA SER A 196 -12.55 -20.43 -13.18
C SER A 196 -12.98 -21.50 -12.18
N ASN A 197 -12.70 -21.30 -10.90
CA ASN A 197 -13.10 -22.20 -9.81
C ASN A 197 -14.44 -21.83 -9.15
N GLY A 198 -15.05 -20.70 -9.50
CA GLY A 198 -16.33 -20.28 -8.92
C GLY A 198 -16.29 -19.93 -7.43
N ASP A 199 -15.11 -19.66 -6.86
CA ASP A 199 -14.92 -19.34 -5.43
C ASP A 199 -13.94 -18.16 -5.30
N ILE A 200 -14.20 -17.26 -4.35
CA ILE A 200 -13.33 -16.14 -3.95
C ILE A 200 -11.94 -16.65 -3.50
N ARG A 201 -11.88 -17.80 -2.84
CA ARG A 201 -10.65 -18.43 -2.35
C ARG A 201 -10.17 -19.51 -3.30
N GLY A 202 -8.96 -20.02 -3.07
CA GLY A 202 -8.46 -21.17 -3.81
C GLY A 202 -7.90 -20.84 -5.18
N LYS A 203 -7.30 -21.87 -5.78
CA LYS A 203 -6.67 -21.79 -7.10
C LYS A 203 -7.71 -21.51 -8.18
N GLY A 204 -7.64 -20.32 -8.78
CA GLY A 204 -8.50 -19.91 -9.88
C GLY A 204 -7.91 -18.72 -10.64
N THR A 205 -8.13 -18.70 -11.94
CA THR A 205 -7.82 -17.56 -12.83
C THR A 205 -9.13 -16.87 -13.22
N LEU A 206 -9.06 -15.69 -13.84
CA LEU A 206 -10.24 -15.18 -14.55
C LEU A 206 -10.69 -16.16 -15.64
N LYS A 207 -12.00 -16.28 -15.84
CA LYS A 207 -12.59 -17.07 -16.94
C LYS A 207 -12.24 -16.43 -18.29
N GLY A 208 -12.03 -17.27 -19.29
CA GLY A 208 -11.76 -16.83 -20.66
C GLY A 208 -10.36 -16.28 -20.86
N ARG A 209 -10.23 -15.22 -21.66
CA ARG A 209 -8.95 -14.61 -22.05
C ARG A 209 -9.08 -13.08 -22.06
N ALA A 210 -7.96 -12.38 -21.95
CA ALA A 210 -7.87 -10.94 -22.09
C ALA A 210 -8.52 -10.43 -23.39
N GLY A 211 -9.30 -9.35 -23.29
CA GLY A 211 -10.18 -8.83 -24.32
C GLY A 211 -11.60 -9.42 -24.29
N GLY A 212 -11.86 -10.49 -23.53
CA GLY A 212 -13.17 -11.13 -23.38
C GLY A 212 -14.03 -10.51 -22.26
N LYS A 213 -15.31 -10.92 -22.18
CA LYS A 213 -16.31 -10.31 -21.27
C LYS A 213 -15.90 -10.29 -19.79
N TYR A 214 -15.30 -11.37 -19.27
CA TYR A 214 -14.87 -11.44 -17.87
C TYR A 214 -13.70 -10.50 -17.57
N HIS A 215 -12.72 -10.39 -18.48
CA HIS A 215 -11.57 -9.51 -18.29
C HIS A 215 -11.97 -8.04 -18.43
N ARG A 216 -12.91 -7.72 -19.34
CA ARG A 216 -13.48 -6.37 -19.45
C ARG A 216 -14.28 -5.98 -18.22
N ALA A 217 -15.15 -6.85 -17.71
CA ALA A 217 -15.89 -6.62 -16.48
C ALA A 217 -14.94 -6.42 -15.29
N TRP A 218 -13.89 -7.24 -15.18
CA TRP A 218 -12.85 -7.07 -14.18
C TRP A 218 -12.09 -5.75 -14.32
N ALA A 219 -11.74 -5.31 -15.53
CA ALA A 219 -11.13 -3.98 -15.73
C ALA A 219 -12.07 -2.83 -15.33
N ASN A 220 -13.36 -2.94 -15.65
CA ASN A 220 -14.37 -1.94 -15.25
C ASN A 220 -14.57 -1.92 -13.73
N TYR A 221 -14.41 -3.06 -13.05
CA TYR A 221 -14.50 -3.15 -11.59
C TYR A 221 -13.48 -2.24 -10.91
N PHE A 222 -12.25 -2.11 -11.46
CA PHE A 222 -11.25 -1.16 -10.94
C PHE A 222 -11.74 0.28 -11.05
N VAL A 223 -12.28 0.69 -12.20
CA VAL A 223 -12.79 2.06 -12.38
C VAL A 223 -13.98 2.31 -11.49
N ARG A 224 -14.88 1.34 -11.34
CA ARG A 224 -16.03 1.45 -10.43
C ARG A 224 -15.60 1.60 -8.98
N PHE A 225 -14.57 0.86 -8.54
CA PHE A 225 -13.97 1.05 -7.22
C PHE A 225 -13.44 2.48 -7.02
N LEU A 226 -12.71 3.00 -8.01
CA LEU A 226 -12.19 4.37 -7.97
C LEU A 226 -13.32 5.41 -7.97
N ASP A 227 -14.37 5.21 -8.77
CA ASP A 227 -15.56 6.06 -8.81
C ASP A 227 -16.26 6.10 -7.45
N GLU A 228 -16.50 4.93 -6.82
CA GLU A 228 -17.19 4.86 -5.54
C GLU A 228 -16.38 5.54 -4.42
N TYR A 229 -15.06 5.29 -4.33
CA TYR A 229 -14.23 5.98 -3.34
C TYR A 229 -14.12 7.50 -3.59
N ALA A 230 -14.13 7.93 -4.86
CA ALA A 230 -14.12 9.34 -5.20
C ALA A 230 -15.37 10.08 -4.69
N LYS A 231 -16.54 9.42 -4.59
CA LYS A 231 -17.75 9.99 -3.96
C LYS A 231 -17.55 10.34 -2.48
N HIS A 232 -16.57 9.70 -1.83
CA HIS A 232 -16.18 9.99 -0.46
C HIS A 232 -14.98 10.94 -0.35
N ASN A 233 -14.61 11.61 -1.45
CA ASN A 233 -13.45 12.49 -1.58
C ASN A 233 -12.10 11.79 -1.32
N ILE A 234 -12.01 10.49 -1.65
CA ILE A 234 -10.77 9.73 -1.56
C ILE A 234 -10.31 9.39 -2.96
N THR A 235 -9.11 9.85 -3.33
CA THR A 235 -8.49 9.58 -4.62
C THR A 235 -7.28 8.68 -4.47
N PHE A 236 -7.01 7.87 -5.48
CA PHE A 236 -5.92 6.91 -5.48
C PHE A 236 -4.76 7.41 -6.33
N TRP A 237 -3.57 7.38 -5.75
CA TRP A 237 -2.33 7.59 -6.49
C TRP A 237 -2.07 6.43 -7.45
N ALA A 238 -2.35 5.19 -7.03
CA ALA A 238 -2.10 4.01 -7.85
C ALA A 238 -3.07 2.87 -7.56
N VAL A 239 -3.09 1.88 -8.46
CA VAL A 239 -3.64 0.55 -8.23
C VAL A 239 -2.62 -0.50 -8.65
N THR A 240 -2.62 -1.66 -8.01
CA THR A 240 -1.85 -2.81 -8.50
C THR A 240 -2.73 -3.73 -9.33
N ALA A 241 -2.16 -4.38 -10.35
CA ALA A 241 -2.93 -5.22 -11.26
C ALA A 241 -3.60 -6.43 -10.58
N GLN A 242 -2.99 -6.93 -9.50
CA GLN A 242 -3.44 -8.06 -8.69
C GLN A 242 -2.48 -8.21 -7.51
N ASN A 243 -2.97 -8.42 -6.28
CA ASN A 243 -2.12 -8.87 -5.16
C ASN A 243 -1.65 -10.30 -5.40
N GLU A 244 -0.35 -10.54 -5.28
CA GLU A 244 0.30 -11.85 -5.33
C GLU A 244 -0.26 -12.80 -6.42
N PRO A 245 -0.24 -12.39 -7.71
CA PRO A 245 -0.78 -13.17 -8.82
C PRO A 245 -0.17 -14.58 -8.95
N ILE A 246 0.98 -14.82 -8.32
CA ILE A 246 1.72 -16.08 -8.41
C ILE A 246 1.27 -17.07 -7.32
N ALA A 247 0.70 -16.59 -6.21
CA ALA A 247 0.39 -17.39 -5.03
C ALA A 247 -0.42 -18.66 -5.36
N ALA A 248 -1.46 -18.52 -6.18
CA ALA A 248 -2.33 -19.62 -6.61
C ALA A 248 -1.82 -20.44 -7.80
N LEU A 249 -0.67 -20.08 -8.42
CA LEU A 249 -0.08 -20.91 -9.47
C LEU A 249 0.55 -22.18 -8.88
N PHE A 250 1.28 -22.02 -7.77
CA PHE A 250 2.11 -23.06 -7.17
C PHE A 250 1.57 -23.64 -5.86
N ALA A 251 0.58 -23.00 -5.23
CA ALA A 251 -0.08 -23.47 -4.03
C ALA A 251 -1.62 -23.54 -4.20
N HIS A 252 -2.28 -24.18 -3.24
CA HIS A 252 -3.75 -24.16 -3.09
C HIS A 252 -4.12 -23.30 -1.88
N PRO A 253 -3.97 -21.97 -1.98
CA PRO A 253 -4.23 -21.09 -0.85
C PRO A 253 -5.69 -21.13 -0.44
N LEU A 254 -5.97 -21.12 0.86
CA LEU A 254 -7.33 -21.00 1.40
C LEU A 254 -7.75 -19.54 1.61
N PHE A 255 -7.01 -18.59 1.03
CA PHE A 255 -7.26 -17.15 1.10
C PHE A 255 -7.72 -16.58 -0.25
N PRO A 256 -8.31 -15.38 -0.28
CA PRO A 256 -8.73 -14.70 -1.51
C PRO A 256 -7.56 -14.48 -2.48
N THR A 257 -7.72 -14.88 -3.75
CA THR A 257 -6.64 -14.79 -4.76
C THR A 257 -7.21 -14.81 -6.17
N VAL A 258 -6.49 -14.26 -7.15
CA VAL A 258 -6.64 -14.57 -8.58
C VAL A 258 -5.26 -14.84 -9.17
N ALA A 259 -5.09 -16.02 -9.76
CA ALA A 259 -3.83 -16.39 -10.39
C ALA A 259 -3.68 -15.71 -11.76
N PHE A 260 -2.49 -15.19 -12.03
CA PHE A 260 -2.04 -14.78 -13.36
C PHE A 260 -0.63 -15.31 -13.60
N THR A 261 -0.33 -15.78 -14.81
CA THR A 261 1.05 -15.79 -15.29
C THR A 261 1.48 -14.38 -15.71
N ALA A 262 2.78 -14.17 -15.92
CA ALA A 262 3.27 -12.87 -16.40
C ALA A 262 2.66 -12.48 -17.77
N GLU A 263 2.44 -13.45 -18.67
CA GLU A 263 1.81 -13.24 -19.97
C GLU A 263 0.31 -12.92 -19.83
N GLN A 264 -0.38 -13.60 -18.91
CA GLN A 264 -1.79 -13.31 -18.64
C GLN A 264 -1.95 -11.89 -18.06
N GLN A 265 -1.07 -11.49 -17.12
CA GLN A 265 -1.08 -10.12 -16.59
C GLN A 265 -0.75 -9.10 -17.68
N ARG A 266 0.25 -9.37 -18.54
CA ARG A 266 0.56 -8.52 -19.71
C ARG A 266 -0.67 -8.31 -20.58
N ASP A 267 -1.31 -9.40 -21.00
CA ASP A 267 -2.42 -9.33 -21.94
C ASP A 267 -3.63 -8.62 -21.32
N PHE A 268 -3.93 -8.87 -20.04
CA PHE A 268 -4.97 -8.15 -19.29
C PHE A 268 -4.68 -6.65 -19.20
N VAL A 269 -3.45 -6.27 -18.86
CA VAL A 269 -3.02 -4.86 -18.79
C VAL A 269 -3.13 -4.17 -20.14
N VAL A 270 -2.66 -4.82 -21.21
CA VAL A 270 -2.64 -4.21 -22.56
C VAL A 270 -4.03 -4.13 -23.18
N ARG A 271 -4.86 -5.17 -23.02
CA ARG A 271 -6.14 -5.28 -23.73
C ARG A 271 -7.33 -4.73 -22.97
N ASP A 272 -7.28 -4.75 -21.63
CA ASP A 272 -8.45 -4.44 -20.79
C ASP A 272 -8.14 -3.31 -19.78
N LEU A 273 -7.30 -3.57 -18.76
CA LEU A 273 -7.14 -2.66 -17.61
C LEU A 273 -6.51 -1.32 -17.98
N GLY A 274 -5.42 -1.33 -18.74
CA GLY A 274 -4.72 -0.11 -19.16
C GLY A 274 -5.61 0.85 -19.96
N PRO A 275 -6.28 0.38 -21.04
CA PRO A 275 -7.20 1.21 -21.82
C PRO A 275 -8.40 1.74 -21.02
N VAL A 276 -8.93 0.94 -20.08
CA VAL A 276 -10.07 1.36 -19.25
C VAL A 276 -9.66 2.44 -18.24
N LEU A 277 -8.52 2.28 -17.56
CA LEU A 277 -7.98 3.31 -16.66
C LEU A 277 -7.69 4.63 -17.39
N GLN A 278 -7.12 4.58 -18.59
CA GLN A 278 -6.84 5.78 -19.40
C GLN A 278 -8.08 6.56 -19.84
N ARG A 279 -9.20 5.87 -20.09
CA ARG A 279 -10.47 6.53 -20.44
C ARG A 279 -11.24 7.00 -19.21
N SER A 280 -10.88 6.52 -18.03
CA SER A 280 -11.50 6.94 -16.78
C SER A 280 -11.08 8.36 -16.41
N PRO A 281 -11.86 9.09 -15.60
CA PRO A 281 -11.47 10.40 -15.10
C PRO A 281 -10.35 10.34 -14.03
N HIS A 282 -9.91 9.14 -13.64
CA HIS A 282 -8.93 8.93 -12.58
C HIS A 282 -7.50 8.93 -13.11
N SER A 283 -6.60 9.64 -12.43
CA SER A 283 -5.17 9.69 -12.76
C SER A 283 -4.34 8.60 -12.09
N ALA A 284 -4.96 7.49 -11.68
CA ALA A 284 -4.29 6.43 -10.93
C ALA A 284 -3.21 5.74 -11.78
N ARG A 285 -2.00 5.61 -11.23
CA ARG A 285 -0.92 4.82 -11.84
C ARG A 285 -1.22 3.33 -11.75
N LEU A 286 -0.70 2.54 -12.68
CA LEU A 286 -0.82 1.09 -12.66
C LEU A 286 0.51 0.43 -12.29
N LEU A 287 0.52 -0.26 -11.14
CA LEU A 287 1.65 -1.05 -10.68
C LEU A 287 1.46 -2.52 -11.09
N ILE A 288 2.47 -3.13 -11.69
CA ILE A 288 2.46 -4.54 -12.13
C ILE A 288 3.16 -5.44 -11.10
N MET A 289 2.95 -6.75 -11.24
CA MET A 289 3.45 -7.81 -10.37
C MET A 289 2.81 -7.82 -8.97
N ASP A 290 3.20 -6.91 -8.08
CA ASP A 290 2.75 -6.86 -6.66
C ASP A 290 2.95 -8.21 -5.94
N ASP A 291 4.15 -8.77 -6.09
CA ASP A 291 4.52 -10.11 -5.63
C ASP A 291 6.00 -10.17 -5.20
N GLN A 292 6.49 -11.37 -4.89
CA GLN A 292 7.84 -11.63 -4.40
C GLN A 292 8.92 -11.32 -5.43
N ARG A 293 9.96 -10.58 -5.01
CA ARG A 293 11.09 -10.16 -5.88
C ARG A 293 11.81 -11.29 -6.64
N ILE A 294 11.69 -12.55 -6.21
CA ILE A 294 12.37 -13.69 -6.86
C ILE A 294 11.93 -13.91 -8.31
N HIS A 295 10.76 -13.39 -8.68
CA HIS A 295 10.22 -13.44 -10.04
C HIS A 295 10.73 -12.29 -10.93
N LEU A 296 11.53 -11.38 -10.37
CA LEU A 296 12.25 -10.38 -11.13
C LEU A 296 13.63 -10.89 -11.58
N PRO A 297 14.10 -10.46 -12.75
CA PRO A 297 13.48 -9.50 -13.67
C PRO A 297 12.49 -10.15 -14.65
N GLY A 298 12.24 -11.46 -14.57
CA GLY A 298 11.43 -12.22 -15.54
C GLY A 298 10.04 -11.62 -15.77
N TRP A 299 9.31 -11.36 -14.68
CA TRP A 299 7.97 -10.77 -14.75
C TRP A 299 7.97 -9.40 -15.44
N ALA A 300 8.91 -8.54 -15.07
CA ALA A 300 9.04 -7.20 -15.66
C ALA A 300 9.36 -7.27 -17.16
N ARG A 301 10.22 -8.22 -17.59
CA ARG A 301 10.53 -8.42 -19.02
C ARG A 301 9.33 -8.94 -19.81
N ALA A 302 8.54 -9.85 -19.23
CA ALA A 302 7.36 -10.41 -19.88
C ALA A 302 6.27 -9.36 -20.07
N VAL A 303 6.00 -8.55 -19.04
CA VAL A 303 4.98 -7.49 -19.10
C VAL A 303 5.46 -6.26 -19.88
N ARG A 304 6.76 -5.95 -19.84
CA ARG A 304 7.42 -4.88 -20.62
C ARG A 304 8.51 -5.44 -21.53
N PRO A 305 8.17 -6.10 -22.64
CA PRO A 305 9.18 -6.59 -23.57
C PRO A 305 10.01 -5.41 -24.11
N ARG A 306 11.33 -5.44 -23.89
CA ARG A 306 12.28 -4.52 -24.53
C ARG A 306 12.36 -4.88 -26.01
N GLY A 307 11.88 -4.02 -26.91
CA GLY A 307 11.90 -4.33 -28.36
C GLY A 307 11.10 -3.44 -29.29
N CYS A 308 10.75 -2.20 -28.92
CA CYS A 308 10.19 -1.24 -29.88
C CYS A 308 11.30 -0.53 -30.69
N ARG A 309 12.07 -1.30 -31.48
CA ARG A 309 12.84 -0.80 -32.64
C ARG A 309 12.90 -1.91 -33.69
N GLY A 310 12.15 -1.72 -34.78
CA GLY A 310 12.36 -2.32 -36.10
C GLY A 310 12.27 -3.85 -36.24
N MET A 311 11.14 -4.34 -36.73
CA MET A 311 11.03 -5.38 -37.77
C MET A 311 9.58 -5.41 -38.29
N GLY A 312 9.43 -5.63 -39.60
CA GLY A 312 8.23 -5.30 -40.38
C GLY A 312 6.97 -6.12 -40.10
N THR A 313 5.86 -5.55 -40.60
CA THR A 313 4.52 -6.15 -40.79
C THR A 313 3.78 -6.62 -39.54
N ALA A 314 3.59 -5.71 -38.57
CA ALA A 314 2.36 -5.49 -37.80
C ALA A 314 2.63 -4.33 -36.84
N ALA A 315 1.71 -3.35 -36.74
CA ALA A 315 1.91 -2.15 -35.94
C ALA A 315 2.27 -2.48 -34.47
N PRO A 316 3.40 -1.98 -33.93
CA PRO A 316 3.81 -2.25 -32.57
C PRO A 316 2.93 -1.47 -31.58
N VAL A 317 2.18 -2.21 -30.76
CA VAL A 317 1.37 -1.67 -29.67
C VAL A 317 2.32 -1.21 -28.55
N ARG A 318 2.58 0.09 -28.45
CA ARG A 318 2.94 0.70 -27.15
C ARG A 318 1.90 0.22 -26.14
N PRO A 319 2.27 -0.18 -24.91
CA PRO A 319 1.28 -0.21 -23.84
C PRO A 319 0.65 1.18 -23.85
N SER A 320 -0.64 1.25 -24.20
CA SER A 320 -1.49 2.44 -24.19
C SER A 320 -1.07 3.31 -23.01
N GLY A 321 -0.71 4.58 -23.22
CA GLY A 321 0.15 5.46 -22.40
C GLY A 321 -0.02 5.57 -20.87
N ALA A 322 -0.22 4.46 -20.17
CA ALA A 322 -0.12 4.32 -18.73
C ALA A 322 1.36 4.16 -18.36
N GLU A 323 1.86 5.03 -17.48
CA GLU A 323 3.11 4.78 -16.79
C GLU A 323 2.94 3.51 -15.96
N LEU A 324 3.52 2.41 -16.45
CA LEU A 324 3.64 1.20 -15.67
C LEU A 324 4.77 1.44 -14.66
N GLU A 325 4.61 0.94 -13.44
CA GLU A 325 5.69 0.76 -12.45
C GLU A 325 5.65 -0.68 -11.94
N VAL A 326 6.77 -1.22 -11.44
CA VAL A 326 6.83 -2.60 -10.91
C VAL A 326 6.79 -2.52 -9.39
N ALA A 327 5.78 -3.13 -8.77
CA ALA A 327 5.74 -3.33 -7.33
C ALA A 327 6.28 -4.73 -7.01
N ALA A 328 7.31 -4.83 -6.16
CA ALA A 328 7.85 -6.11 -5.74
C ALA A 328 8.25 -6.09 -4.27
N ALA A 329 7.71 -7.00 -3.48
CA ALA A 329 8.00 -7.05 -2.05
C ALA A 329 9.33 -7.78 -1.76
N LEU A 330 10.05 -7.29 -0.74
CA LEU A 330 10.97 -8.10 0.04
C LEU A 330 10.15 -8.78 1.14
N CYS A 331 9.78 -10.05 0.92
CA CYS A 331 9.21 -10.86 1.98
C CYS A 331 10.37 -11.57 2.69
N VAL A 332 10.56 -11.27 3.99
CA VAL A 332 11.40 -12.07 4.88
C VAL A 332 10.53 -13.23 5.36
N PRO A 333 10.94 -14.50 5.23
CA PRO A 333 10.16 -15.62 5.74
C PRO A 333 10.05 -15.50 7.26
N ALA A 334 8.86 -15.21 7.77
CA ALA A 334 8.55 -15.40 9.18
C ALA A 334 8.47 -16.92 9.43
N GLY A 335 9.19 -17.41 10.45
CA GLY A 335 9.14 -18.81 10.85
C GLY A 335 7.70 -19.30 11.07
N SER A 336 7.49 -20.57 10.74
CA SER A 336 6.25 -21.34 10.81
C SER A 336 5.18 -20.80 11.78
N ALA A 337 4.19 -20.08 11.25
CA ALA A 337 2.80 -19.87 11.76
C ALA A 337 2.19 -18.49 11.41
N SER A 338 2.81 -17.65 10.57
CA SER A 338 2.19 -16.39 10.12
C SER A 338 2.46 -16.11 8.65
N PRO A 339 1.45 -15.62 7.89
CA PRO A 339 1.69 -15.13 6.55
C PRO A 339 2.68 -13.96 6.61
N SER A 340 3.55 -13.93 5.61
CA SER A 340 4.65 -13.00 5.37
C SER A 340 4.31 -11.56 5.78
N LEU A 341 5.11 -10.95 6.66
CA LEU A 341 5.21 -9.49 6.74
C LEU A 341 5.96 -9.01 5.48
N CYS A 342 5.22 -8.77 4.40
CA CYS A 342 5.80 -8.22 3.17
C CYS A 342 5.82 -6.69 3.28
N THR A 343 7.01 -6.12 3.51
CA THR A 343 7.24 -4.71 3.20
C THR A 343 7.24 -4.55 1.68
N SER A 344 6.26 -3.81 1.16
CA SER A 344 6.31 -3.30 -0.21
C SER A 344 7.49 -2.34 -0.30
N VAL A 345 8.54 -2.77 -0.97
CA VAL A 345 9.56 -1.88 -1.49
C VAL A 345 9.10 -1.66 -2.92
N SER A 346 8.77 -0.43 -3.33
CA SER A 346 8.75 -0.13 -4.76
C SER A 346 10.19 0.14 -5.17
N PRO A 347 10.94 -0.80 -5.78
CA PRO A 347 12.07 -0.39 -6.58
C PRO A 347 11.47 0.34 -7.79
N CYS A 348 11.52 1.68 -7.77
CA CYS A 348 11.43 2.46 -8.99
C CYS A 348 12.63 2.07 -9.87
N LEU A 349 12.53 0.96 -10.60
CA LEU A 349 13.45 0.59 -11.66
C LEU A 349 13.14 1.48 -12.87
N CYS A 350 13.49 2.75 -12.76
CA CYS A 350 13.82 3.56 -13.91
C CYS A 350 15.15 3.02 -14.44
N VAL A 351 15.09 2.09 -15.39
CA VAL A 351 16.27 1.75 -16.18
C VAL A 351 16.58 2.98 -17.03
N PRO A 352 17.73 3.66 -16.85
CA PRO A 352 18.12 4.75 -17.72
C PRO A 352 18.36 4.21 -19.14
N ALA A 353 18.25 5.12 -20.11
CA ALA A 353 18.32 4.87 -21.55
C ALA A 353 19.53 4.04 -22.01
#